data_AF-A0A3D1J5T0-F1
#
_entry.id   AF-A0A3D1J5T0-F1
#
_cell.length_a   1.000
_cell.length_b   1.000
_cell.length_c   1.000
_cell.angle_alpha   90.00
_cell.angle_beta   90.00
_cell.angle_gamma   90.00
#
_symmetry.space_group_name_H-M   'P 1'
#
loop_
_entity.id
_entity.type
_entity.pdbx_description
1 polymer ?
#
loop_
_entity_poly.entity_id
_entity_poly.type
_entity_poly.pdbx_seq_one_letter_code
_entity_poly.pdbx_strand_id
1 'polypeptide(L)'
;KEKVLADFKQVVDYANQLGMEVMVDINPGLFEQLGISYDDLSFFDEMGAYGVRLDIGFTGAEEAKMTRNPYGIKIEINMSSGTGYVDNIMSYSPNTDNLLGSHNFYPHRYSGLGYDHFVSCSEKFRKYNLNTMAFVNSHAADFGPWPTQDGLCSLEDHRDLPIATQVKHLVLTGLIDDISVGNAYASEAELAAMAEAFNADYPTLRIDVTDGITENERVCLFDNLHSYRGDRSEYILRSTMTRVYYKDKEFPAHDTNDMVRGDVLIDNVGYGQYKGETQIALKEMKNDGRVNVVGKITEEELFLLDFLKPWSSFKLTENK
;
A
#
# COMPACT_ATOMS: atom_id res chain seq x y z
N LYS A 1 -34.17 -0.04 15.04
CA LYS A 1 -33.16 0.87 15.64
C LYS A 1 -32.49 0.25 16.85
N GLU A 2 -33.20 0.06 17.97
CA GLU A 2 -32.61 -0.45 19.24
C GLU A 2 -31.92 -1.81 19.11
N LYS A 3 -32.52 -2.77 18.42
CA LYS A 3 -31.89 -4.09 18.20
C LYS A 3 -30.58 -4.00 17.38
N VAL A 4 -30.60 -3.22 16.29
CA VAL A 4 -29.42 -2.99 15.43
C VAL A 4 -28.31 -2.34 16.25
N LEU A 5 -28.66 -1.31 17.03
CA LEU A 5 -27.72 -0.66 17.93
C LEU A 5 -27.14 -1.64 18.95
N ALA A 6 -27.97 -2.48 19.58
CA ALA A 6 -27.51 -3.46 20.58
C ALA A 6 -26.56 -4.51 19.99
N ASP A 7 -26.85 -5.02 18.79
CA ASP A 7 -26.04 -6.05 18.13
C ASP A 7 -24.68 -5.48 17.69
N PHE A 8 -24.65 -4.30 17.05
CA PHE A 8 -23.41 -3.67 16.62
C PHE A 8 -22.59 -3.14 17.80
N LYS A 9 -23.24 -2.58 18.82
CA LYS A 9 -22.55 -2.00 19.98
C LYS A 9 -21.65 -3.00 20.70
N GLN A 10 -22.04 -4.28 20.78
CA GLN A 10 -21.17 -5.29 21.40
C GLN A 10 -19.85 -5.47 20.65
N VAL A 11 -19.90 -5.48 19.31
CA VAL A 11 -18.70 -5.61 18.47
C VAL A 11 -17.87 -4.33 18.52
N VAL A 12 -18.51 -3.17 18.43
CA VAL A 12 -17.85 -1.86 18.51
C VAL A 12 -17.18 -1.65 19.87
N ASP A 13 -17.87 -1.95 20.97
CA ASP A 13 -17.32 -1.83 22.33
C ASP A 13 -16.10 -2.75 22.51
N TYR A 14 -16.12 -3.96 21.94
CA TYR A 14 -14.97 -4.86 21.97
C TYR A 14 -13.79 -4.33 21.14
N ALA A 15 -14.04 -3.84 19.92
CA ALA A 15 -13.02 -3.21 19.09
C ALA A 15 -12.38 -1.98 19.78
N ASN A 16 -13.21 -1.15 20.41
CA ASN A 16 -12.75 0.01 21.18
C ASN A 16 -11.88 -0.39 22.38
N GLN A 17 -12.18 -1.49 23.08
CA GLN A 17 -11.34 -2.01 24.16
C GLN A 17 -9.95 -2.44 23.66
N LEU A 18 -9.84 -2.83 22.39
CA LEU A 18 -8.56 -3.15 21.73
C LEU A 18 -7.86 -1.92 21.14
N GLY A 19 -8.46 -0.73 21.25
CA GLY A 19 -7.92 0.51 20.68
C GLY A 19 -8.08 0.63 19.16
N MET A 20 -9.01 -0.11 18.57
CA MET A 20 -9.33 -0.02 17.13
C MET A 20 -10.31 1.12 16.84
N GLU A 21 -10.15 1.76 15.69
CA GLU A 21 -11.06 2.78 15.19
C GLU A 21 -12.14 2.15 14.30
N VAL A 22 -13.41 2.25 14.71
CA VAL A 22 -14.53 1.64 13.96
C VAL A 22 -15.23 2.66 13.08
N MET A 23 -15.11 2.48 11.76
CA MET A 23 -15.86 3.20 10.75
C MET A 23 -17.13 2.43 10.37
N VAL A 24 -18.29 3.09 10.41
CA VAL A 24 -19.57 2.50 10.01
C VAL A 24 -19.94 2.98 8.61
N ASP A 25 -20.03 2.05 7.66
CA ASP A 25 -20.50 2.35 6.29
C ASP A 25 -22.01 2.34 6.21
N ILE A 26 -22.58 3.42 5.67
CA ILE A 26 -24.01 3.66 5.64
C ILE A 26 -24.45 4.07 4.26
N ASN A 27 -25.32 3.25 3.68
CA ASN A 27 -26.10 3.65 2.53
C ASN A 27 -27.19 4.66 2.95
N PRO A 28 -27.45 5.74 2.19
CA PRO A 28 -28.50 6.72 2.48
C PRO A 28 -29.88 6.13 2.82
N GLY A 29 -30.27 5.01 2.20
CA GLY A 29 -31.54 4.34 2.52
C GLY A 29 -31.65 3.88 3.98
N LEU A 30 -30.51 3.62 4.64
CA LEU A 30 -30.47 3.24 6.04
C LEU A 30 -30.71 4.43 6.99
N PHE A 31 -30.36 5.66 6.60
CA PHE A 31 -30.68 6.86 7.39
C PHE A 31 -32.20 7.04 7.54
N GLU A 32 -32.95 6.88 6.45
CA GLU A 32 -34.42 6.94 6.49
C GLU A 32 -35.01 5.81 7.34
N GLN A 33 -34.52 4.57 7.16
CA GLN A 33 -35.01 3.40 7.91
C GLN A 33 -34.74 3.50 9.43
N LEU A 34 -33.63 4.12 9.82
CA LEU A 34 -33.27 4.31 11.22
C LEU A 34 -33.80 5.62 11.81
N GLY A 35 -34.42 6.48 11.00
CA GLY A 35 -34.89 7.80 11.41
C GLY A 35 -33.76 8.67 11.95
N ILE A 36 -32.58 8.59 11.33
CA ILE A 36 -31.39 9.37 11.69
C ILE A 36 -31.28 10.54 10.71
N SER A 37 -30.91 11.70 11.22
CA SER A 37 -30.65 12.89 10.41
C SER A 37 -29.15 13.12 10.28
N TYR A 38 -28.72 13.67 9.15
CA TYR A 38 -27.36 14.18 8.98
C TYR A 38 -27.00 15.28 9.98
N ASP A 39 -28.02 15.95 10.53
CA ASP A 39 -27.86 16.97 11.56
C ASP A 39 -27.66 16.42 12.96
N ASP A 40 -27.87 15.11 13.16
CA ASP A 40 -27.71 14.46 14.46
C ASP A 40 -27.05 13.08 14.35
N LEU A 41 -25.76 13.06 14.65
CA LEU A 41 -24.93 11.86 14.67
C LEU A 41 -24.91 11.15 16.04
N SER A 42 -25.79 11.53 16.98
CA SER A 42 -25.91 10.92 18.32
C SER A 42 -26.02 9.40 18.29
N PHE A 43 -26.68 8.84 17.27
CA PHE A 43 -26.83 7.40 17.14
C PHE A 43 -25.47 6.68 16.98
N PHE A 44 -24.53 7.29 16.25
CA PHE A 44 -23.19 6.72 16.04
C PHE A 44 -22.30 6.95 17.27
N ASP A 45 -22.48 8.07 17.96
CA ASP A 45 -21.85 8.34 19.25
C ASP A 45 -22.27 7.30 20.30
N GLU A 46 -23.57 7.03 20.43
CA GLU A 46 -24.11 6.01 21.35
C GLU A 46 -23.60 4.59 21.01
N MET A 47 -23.44 4.31 19.71
CA MET A 47 -22.83 3.08 19.23
C MET A 47 -21.36 2.95 19.65
N GLY A 48 -20.66 4.08 19.84
CA GLY A 48 -19.23 4.14 20.10
C GLY A 48 -18.39 4.13 18.82
N ALA A 49 -18.97 4.49 17.68
CA ALA A 49 -18.26 4.53 16.41
C ALA A 49 -17.23 5.68 16.37
N TYR A 50 -16.09 5.43 15.74
CA TYR A 50 -15.09 6.46 15.48
C TYR A 50 -15.53 7.41 14.37
N GLY A 51 -16.17 6.86 13.34
CA GLY A 51 -16.63 7.64 12.20
C GLY A 51 -17.70 6.95 11.39
N VAL A 52 -18.23 7.68 10.42
CA VAL A 52 -19.25 7.23 9.47
C VAL A 52 -18.74 7.45 8.06
N ARG A 53 -18.87 6.43 7.22
CA ARG A 53 -18.56 6.49 5.79
C ARG A 53 -19.84 6.76 5.00
N LEU A 54 -19.78 7.79 4.15
CA LEU A 54 -20.85 8.22 3.26
C LEU A 54 -20.61 7.63 1.87
N ASP A 55 -21.24 6.49 1.57
CA ASP A 55 -21.04 5.79 0.30
C ASP A 55 -21.51 6.62 -0.92
N ILE A 56 -22.59 7.40 -0.73
CA ILE A 56 -23.12 8.34 -1.72
C ILE A 56 -23.04 9.75 -1.14
N GLY A 57 -22.49 10.68 -1.92
CA GLY A 57 -22.37 12.08 -1.53
C GLY A 57 -23.68 12.86 -1.61
N PHE A 58 -23.70 14.00 -0.90
CA PHE A 58 -24.74 15.00 -0.87
C PHE A 58 -24.33 16.22 -1.71
N THR A 59 -24.63 17.43 -1.24
CA THR A 59 -24.37 18.68 -1.95
C THR A 59 -23.02 19.31 -1.62
N GLY A 60 -22.23 18.69 -0.75
CA GLY A 60 -20.98 19.21 -0.20
C GLY A 60 -21.17 20.01 1.10
N ALA A 61 -22.31 20.69 1.24
CA ALA A 61 -22.62 21.50 2.40
C ALA A 61 -22.99 20.65 3.63
N GLU A 62 -23.72 19.55 3.42
CA GLU A 62 -24.12 18.64 4.49
C GLU A 62 -22.90 17.96 5.12
N GLU A 63 -21.97 17.48 4.31
CA GLU A 63 -20.72 16.85 4.75
C GLU A 63 -19.86 17.85 5.52
N ALA A 64 -19.69 19.07 4.98
CA ALA A 64 -18.95 20.12 5.67
C ALA A 64 -19.57 20.46 7.03
N LYS A 65 -20.90 20.49 7.13
CA LYS A 65 -21.60 20.65 8.41
C LYS A 65 -21.37 19.46 9.34
N MET A 66 -21.48 18.23 8.84
CA MET A 66 -21.29 17.00 9.61
C MET A 66 -19.89 16.91 10.23
N THR A 67 -18.83 17.41 9.57
CA THR A 67 -17.47 17.43 10.16
C THR A 67 -17.36 18.28 11.44
N ARG A 68 -18.33 19.16 11.70
CA ARG A 68 -18.41 20.01 12.89
C ARG A 68 -19.38 19.48 13.95
N ASN A 69 -19.78 18.21 13.85
CA ASN A 69 -20.62 17.57 14.85
C ASN A 69 -19.99 17.66 16.26
N PRO A 70 -20.80 17.74 17.32
CA PRO A 70 -20.31 17.96 18.69
C PRO A 70 -19.66 16.71 19.32
N TYR A 71 -19.78 15.55 18.67
CA TYR A 71 -19.30 14.25 19.18
C TYR A 71 -17.87 13.93 18.74
N GLY A 72 -17.33 14.66 17.75
CA GLY A 72 -16.00 14.40 17.19
C GLY A 72 -15.97 13.23 16.20
N ILE A 73 -17.13 12.74 15.75
CA ILE A 73 -17.25 11.64 14.79
C ILE A 73 -16.60 12.04 13.46
N LYS A 74 -15.76 11.15 12.92
CA LYS A 74 -15.14 11.34 11.60
C LYS A 74 -16.14 11.13 10.48
N ILE A 75 -16.04 11.94 9.44
CA ILE A 75 -16.85 11.84 8.22
C ILE A 75 -15.93 11.38 7.11
N GLU A 76 -16.13 10.14 6.67
CA GLU A 76 -15.38 9.57 5.57
C GLU A 76 -16.20 9.63 4.28
N ILE A 77 -15.58 10.06 3.19
CA ILE A 77 -16.22 10.19 1.89
C ILE A 77 -15.52 9.33 0.83
N ASN A 78 -16.30 8.94 -0.18
CA ASN A 78 -15.78 8.11 -1.28
C ASN A 78 -14.77 8.87 -2.16
N MET A 79 -13.56 8.33 -2.27
CA MET A 79 -12.48 8.86 -3.11
C MET A 79 -12.55 8.40 -4.56
N SER A 80 -13.11 7.22 -4.81
CA SER A 80 -12.99 6.50 -6.08
C SER A 80 -13.68 7.16 -7.29
N SER A 81 -14.61 8.09 -7.05
CA SER A 81 -15.38 8.71 -8.14
C SER A 81 -14.54 9.57 -9.07
N GLY A 82 -13.41 10.11 -8.59
CA GLY A 82 -12.56 11.02 -9.36
C GLY A 82 -13.27 12.32 -9.79
N THR A 83 -14.38 12.69 -9.16
CA THR A 83 -15.12 13.94 -9.45
C THR A 83 -14.52 15.14 -8.69
N GLY A 84 -15.15 16.31 -8.78
CA GLY A 84 -14.80 17.50 -7.98
C GLY A 84 -15.45 17.52 -6.59
N TYR A 85 -15.93 16.37 -6.10
CA TYR A 85 -16.75 16.27 -4.89
C TYR A 85 -16.04 16.79 -3.63
N VAL A 86 -14.77 16.40 -3.40
CA VAL A 86 -13.98 16.91 -2.28
C VAL A 86 -13.75 18.43 -2.40
N ASP A 87 -13.46 18.95 -3.59
CA ASP A 87 -13.30 20.41 -3.80
C ASP A 87 -14.59 21.18 -3.47
N ASN A 88 -15.75 20.59 -3.79
CA ASN A 88 -17.05 21.17 -3.46
C ASN A 88 -17.30 21.19 -1.95
N ILE A 89 -17.01 20.11 -1.22
CA ILE A 89 -17.07 20.10 0.26
C ILE A 89 -16.15 21.18 0.84
N MET A 90 -14.91 21.25 0.35
CA MET A 90 -13.91 22.23 0.83
C MET A 90 -14.37 23.68 0.65
N SER A 91 -15.22 23.95 -0.35
CA SER A 91 -15.80 25.29 -0.58
C SER A 91 -16.74 25.75 0.53
N TYR A 92 -17.25 24.83 1.36
CA TYR A 92 -18.10 25.11 2.52
C TYR A 92 -17.34 25.16 3.86
N SER A 93 -16.00 25.21 3.84
CA SER A 93 -15.16 25.31 5.04
C SER A 93 -15.41 24.20 6.09
N PRO A 94 -15.22 22.91 5.71
CA PRO A 94 -15.33 21.79 6.63
C PRO A 94 -14.26 21.87 7.73
N ASN A 95 -14.47 21.13 8.81
CA ASN A 95 -13.38 20.77 9.70
C ASN A 95 -12.59 19.61 9.10
N THR A 96 -11.41 19.88 8.54
CA THR A 96 -10.58 18.89 7.85
C THR A 96 -10.07 17.79 8.77
N ASP A 97 -9.91 18.06 10.06
CA ASP A 97 -9.46 17.05 11.03
C ASP A 97 -10.51 15.94 11.24
N ASN A 98 -11.76 16.20 10.85
CA ASN A 98 -12.87 15.25 10.88
C ASN A 98 -13.33 14.80 9.49
N LEU A 99 -12.56 15.12 8.43
CA LEU A 99 -12.87 14.71 7.06
C LEU A 99 -11.82 13.72 6.57
N LEU A 100 -12.25 12.49 6.27
CA LEU A 100 -11.42 11.40 5.78
C LEU A 100 -11.86 11.00 4.37
N GLY A 101 -10.99 10.30 3.64
CA GLY A 101 -11.33 9.70 2.36
C GLY A 101 -11.01 8.22 2.35
N SER A 102 -11.90 7.40 1.79
CA SER A 102 -11.57 6.01 1.45
C SER A 102 -11.95 5.66 0.02
N HIS A 103 -11.13 4.82 -0.60
CA HIS A 103 -11.48 4.16 -1.84
C HIS A 103 -12.53 3.07 -1.61
N ASN A 104 -13.36 2.81 -2.63
CA ASN A 104 -14.16 1.58 -2.68
C ASN A 104 -13.27 0.34 -2.82
N PHE A 105 -13.82 -0.82 -2.45
CA PHE A 105 -13.40 -2.12 -2.94
C PHE A 105 -14.34 -2.61 -4.05
N TYR A 106 -13.87 -3.58 -4.85
CA TYR A 106 -14.56 -4.01 -6.06
C TYR A 106 -14.73 -5.53 -6.13
N PRO A 107 -15.91 -6.07 -5.76
CA PRO A 107 -16.18 -7.51 -5.74
C PRO A 107 -16.19 -8.17 -7.12
N HIS A 108 -16.49 -7.43 -8.18
CA HIS A 108 -16.55 -7.97 -9.55
C HIS A 108 -15.16 -7.88 -10.19
N ARG A 109 -14.61 -9.02 -10.61
CA ARG A 109 -13.30 -9.05 -11.29
C ARG A 109 -13.28 -8.11 -12.50
N TYR A 110 -12.15 -7.45 -12.73
CA TYR A 110 -11.94 -6.43 -13.76
C TYR A 110 -12.74 -5.14 -13.57
N SER A 111 -13.28 -4.88 -12.37
CA SER A 111 -13.97 -3.61 -12.05
C SER A 111 -13.24 -2.76 -11.01
N GLY A 112 -12.13 -3.26 -10.45
CA GLY A 112 -11.22 -2.49 -9.63
C GLY A 112 -10.67 -1.27 -10.37
N LEU A 113 -10.17 -0.31 -9.61
CA LEU A 113 -9.60 0.90 -10.21
C LEU A 113 -8.34 0.57 -11.01
N GLY A 114 -8.21 1.21 -12.17
CA GLY A 114 -6.94 1.32 -12.87
C GLY A 114 -6.00 2.28 -12.13
N TYR A 115 -4.69 2.03 -12.21
CA TYR A 115 -3.68 2.75 -11.44
C TYR A 115 -3.70 4.28 -11.64
N ASP A 116 -3.72 4.76 -12.88
CA ASP A 116 -3.72 6.21 -13.16
C ASP A 116 -4.95 6.92 -12.59
N HIS A 117 -6.11 6.27 -12.64
CA HIS A 117 -7.35 6.81 -12.06
C HIS A 117 -7.28 6.81 -10.53
N PHE A 118 -6.75 5.75 -9.92
CA PHE A 118 -6.52 5.67 -8.48
C PHE A 118 -5.60 6.78 -7.98
N VAL A 119 -4.48 7.03 -8.68
CA VAL A 119 -3.54 8.12 -8.35
C VAL A 119 -4.24 9.48 -8.45
N SER A 120 -4.91 9.76 -9.57
CA SER A 120 -5.65 11.01 -9.77
C SER A 120 -6.73 11.25 -8.70
N CYS A 121 -7.43 10.21 -8.28
CA CYS A 121 -8.40 10.29 -7.19
C CYS A 121 -7.72 10.59 -5.85
N SER A 122 -6.63 9.89 -5.52
CA SER A 122 -5.92 10.04 -4.26
C SER A 122 -5.29 11.44 -4.13
N GLU A 123 -4.66 11.94 -5.20
CA GLU A 123 -4.01 13.25 -5.21
C GLU A 123 -4.98 14.40 -4.89
N LYS A 124 -6.27 14.28 -5.25
CA LYS A 124 -7.29 15.28 -4.92
C LYS A 124 -7.50 15.42 -3.42
N PHE A 125 -7.42 14.33 -2.68
CA PHE A 125 -7.54 14.32 -1.22
C PHE A 125 -6.24 14.76 -0.56
N ARG A 126 -5.10 14.27 -1.05
CA ARG A 126 -3.75 14.65 -0.57
C ARG A 126 -3.46 16.14 -0.77
N LYS A 127 -4.00 16.78 -1.81
CA LYS A 127 -3.96 18.24 -2.01
C LYS A 127 -4.46 19.02 -0.80
N TYR A 128 -5.41 18.46 -0.04
CA TYR A 128 -5.97 19.07 1.17
C TYR A 128 -5.40 18.49 2.47
N ASN A 129 -4.37 17.64 2.39
CA ASN A 129 -3.80 16.89 3.50
C ASN A 129 -4.84 16.08 4.28
N LEU A 130 -5.87 15.57 3.60
CA LEU A 130 -6.83 14.65 4.21
C LEU A 130 -6.20 13.26 4.33
N ASN A 131 -6.56 12.56 5.40
CA ASN A 131 -6.20 11.15 5.55
C ASN A 131 -6.95 10.32 4.48
N THR A 132 -6.22 9.41 3.85
CA THR A 132 -6.69 8.57 2.75
C THR A 132 -6.55 7.09 3.06
N MET A 133 -7.53 6.29 2.64
CA MET A 133 -7.57 4.85 2.89
C MET A 133 -7.88 4.05 1.61
N ALA A 134 -7.32 2.84 1.51
CA ALA A 134 -7.61 1.89 0.43
C ALA A 134 -7.71 0.44 0.93
N PHE A 135 -8.33 -0.42 0.13
CA PHE A 135 -8.56 -1.82 0.46
C PHE A 135 -7.59 -2.78 -0.24
N VAL A 136 -7.12 -3.77 0.51
CA VAL A 136 -6.39 -4.94 0.01
C VAL A 136 -7.22 -6.21 0.15
N ASN A 137 -6.93 -7.21 -0.67
CA ASN A 137 -7.61 -8.49 -0.68
C ASN A 137 -6.79 -9.56 0.07
N SER A 138 -7.43 -10.27 1.01
CA SER A 138 -6.90 -11.52 1.56
C SER A 138 -7.30 -12.70 0.68
N HIS A 139 -6.40 -13.68 0.54
CA HIS A 139 -6.64 -14.94 -0.16
C HIS A 139 -7.16 -16.06 0.76
N ALA A 140 -7.02 -15.89 2.08
CA ALA A 140 -7.59 -16.83 3.06
C ALA A 140 -9.05 -16.53 3.43
N ALA A 141 -9.50 -15.30 3.21
CA ALA A 141 -10.82 -14.81 3.55
C ALA A 141 -11.92 -15.26 2.57
N ASP A 142 -13.07 -15.69 3.09
CA ASP A 142 -14.23 -16.20 2.34
C ASP A 142 -15.54 -15.43 2.59
N PHE A 143 -15.53 -14.45 3.49
CA PHE A 143 -16.65 -13.60 3.87
C PHE A 143 -16.51 -12.18 3.29
N GLY A 144 -17.62 -11.67 2.76
CA GLY A 144 -17.74 -10.34 2.19
C GLY A 144 -19.20 -9.88 2.19
N PRO A 145 -19.48 -8.65 1.74
CA PRO A 145 -20.82 -8.06 1.83
C PRO A 145 -21.85 -8.71 0.90
N TRP A 146 -21.41 -9.38 -0.17
CA TRP A 146 -22.27 -9.95 -1.20
C TRP A 146 -21.95 -11.43 -1.47
N PRO A 147 -22.93 -12.24 -1.92
CA PRO A 147 -22.69 -13.66 -2.24
C PRO A 147 -21.65 -13.89 -3.34
N THR A 148 -21.55 -12.96 -4.30
CA THR A 148 -20.55 -13.00 -5.38
C THR A 148 -19.44 -12.02 -5.07
N GLN A 149 -18.23 -12.54 -4.89
CA GLN A 149 -17.02 -11.75 -4.66
C GLN A 149 -15.80 -12.48 -5.23
N ASP A 150 -15.05 -11.80 -6.10
CA ASP A 150 -13.79 -12.27 -6.69
C ASP A 150 -12.60 -11.59 -6.00
N GLY A 151 -12.72 -11.35 -4.70
CA GLY A 151 -11.80 -10.54 -3.88
C GLY A 151 -12.22 -9.06 -3.77
N LEU A 152 -11.79 -8.40 -2.68
CA LEU A 152 -12.26 -7.07 -2.27
C LEU A 152 -11.11 -6.05 -2.15
N CYS A 153 -10.38 -5.81 -3.24
CA CYS A 153 -9.33 -4.78 -3.33
C CYS A 153 -9.82 -3.49 -4.02
N SER A 154 -9.11 -2.38 -3.80
CA SER A 154 -9.35 -1.11 -4.50
C SER A 154 -8.74 -1.03 -5.90
N LEU A 155 -7.48 -1.47 -6.06
CA LEU A 155 -6.79 -1.54 -7.35
C LEU A 155 -7.02 -2.90 -8.00
N GLU A 156 -7.34 -2.94 -9.29
CA GLU A 156 -7.56 -4.23 -9.97
C GLU A 156 -6.28 -5.07 -10.01
N ASP A 157 -5.13 -4.44 -10.24
CA ASP A 157 -3.82 -5.11 -10.30
C ASP A 157 -3.42 -5.77 -8.97
N HIS A 158 -4.12 -5.49 -7.86
CA HIS A 158 -3.88 -6.12 -6.56
C HIS A 158 -4.57 -7.46 -6.37
N ARG A 159 -5.60 -7.76 -7.16
CA ARG A 159 -6.58 -8.81 -6.86
C ARG A 159 -5.95 -10.17 -6.58
N ASP A 160 -4.97 -10.55 -7.39
CA ASP A 160 -4.30 -11.84 -7.32
C ASP A 160 -2.90 -11.74 -6.66
N LEU A 161 -2.47 -10.55 -6.21
CA LEU A 161 -1.16 -10.37 -5.58
C LEU A 161 -1.19 -10.84 -4.12
N PRO A 162 -0.04 -11.30 -3.56
CA PRO A 162 0.09 -11.52 -2.12
C PRO A 162 -0.24 -10.23 -1.33
N ILE A 163 -0.91 -10.37 -0.18
CA ILE A 163 -1.37 -9.22 0.60
C ILE A 163 -0.23 -8.26 0.98
N ALA A 164 0.96 -8.80 1.30
CA ALA A 164 2.14 -8.00 1.61
C ALA A 164 2.58 -7.15 0.41
N THR A 165 2.52 -7.68 -0.81
CA THR A 165 2.83 -6.95 -2.05
C THR A 165 1.82 -5.83 -2.31
N GLN A 166 0.52 -6.09 -2.06
CA GLN A 166 -0.53 -5.07 -2.18
C GLN A 166 -0.26 -3.90 -1.22
N VAL A 167 0.05 -4.21 0.05
CA VAL A 167 0.40 -3.23 1.09
C VAL A 167 1.64 -2.44 0.72
N LYS A 168 2.73 -3.12 0.30
CA LYS A 168 3.97 -2.47 -0.16
C LYS A 168 3.68 -1.47 -1.28
N HIS A 169 2.87 -1.86 -2.28
CA HIS A 169 2.50 -0.96 -3.36
C HIS A 169 1.81 0.30 -2.81
N LEU A 170 0.75 0.16 -2.00
CA LEU A 170 0.01 1.30 -1.46
C LEU A 170 0.91 2.25 -0.64
N VAL A 171 1.75 1.71 0.25
CA VAL A 171 2.71 2.51 1.04
C VAL A 171 3.69 3.26 0.12
N LEU A 172 4.22 2.58 -0.90
CA LEU A 172 5.22 3.16 -1.81
C LEU A 172 4.67 4.27 -2.71
N THR A 173 3.35 4.30 -2.97
CA THR A 173 2.72 5.44 -3.66
C THR A 173 2.91 6.74 -2.88
N GLY A 174 2.93 6.67 -1.54
CA GLY A 174 2.87 7.84 -0.65
C GLY A 174 1.54 8.58 -0.69
N LEU A 175 0.48 7.94 -1.21
CA LEU A 175 -0.84 8.53 -1.41
C LEU A 175 -1.90 7.99 -0.45
N ILE A 176 -1.63 6.89 0.26
CA ILE A 176 -2.55 6.20 1.17
C ILE A 176 -1.93 6.18 2.56
N ASP A 177 -2.69 6.61 3.57
CA ASP A 177 -2.29 6.61 4.98
C ASP A 177 -2.76 5.32 5.67
N ASP A 178 -3.99 4.88 5.40
CA ASP A 178 -4.61 3.70 6.04
C ASP A 178 -4.91 2.58 5.03
N ILE A 179 -4.72 1.33 5.45
CA ILE A 179 -4.96 0.15 4.59
C ILE A 179 -5.81 -0.85 5.35
N SER A 180 -6.93 -1.27 4.75
CA SER A 180 -7.86 -2.23 5.34
C SER A 180 -7.97 -3.49 4.47
N VAL A 181 -8.19 -4.65 5.10
CA VAL A 181 -8.55 -5.87 4.35
C VAL A 181 -10.04 -5.78 4.02
N GLY A 182 -10.39 -5.87 2.73
CA GLY A 182 -11.78 -5.71 2.30
C GLY A 182 -12.68 -6.92 2.61
N ASN A 183 -12.09 -8.12 2.65
CA ASN A 183 -12.76 -9.38 2.97
C ASN A 183 -12.31 -9.94 4.34
N ALA A 184 -13.10 -10.86 4.90
CA ALA A 184 -12.82 -11.50 6.17
C ALA A 184 -12.95 -13.03 6.10
N TYR A 185 -12.29 -13.82 6.94
CA TYR A 185 -11.21 -13.42 7.84
C TYR A 185 -9.87 -13.67 7.16
N ALA A 186 -9.00 -12.67 7.16
CA ALA A 186 -7.61 -12.89 6.78
C ALA A 186 -6.96 -13.88 7.75
N SER A 187 -6.02 -14.68 7.25
CA SER A 187 -5.27 -15.59 8.11
C SER A 187 -4.29 -14.82 9.00
N GLU A 188 -3.91 -15.39 10.15
CA GLU A 188 -2.85 -14.83 11.02
C GLU A 188 -1.54 -14.58 10.25
N ALA A 189 -1.20 -15.44 9.30
CA ALA A 189 -0.02 -15.28 8.45
C ALA A 189 -0.14 -14.05 7.53
N GLU A 190 -1.32 -13.82 6.95
CA GLU A 190 -1.58 -12.62 6.13
C GLU A 190 -1.60 -11.34 6.95
N LEU A 191 -2.21 -11.37 8.14
CA LEU A 191 -2.22 -10.22 9.06
C LEU A 191 -0.79 -9.86 9.51
N ALA A 192 0.02 -10.87 9.86
CA ALA A 192 1.43 -10.66 10.20
C ALA A 192 2.23 -10.07 9.02
N ALA A 193 2.04 -10.60 7.81
CA ALA A 193 2.72 -10.12 6.61
C ALA A 193 2.29 -8.69 6.22
N MET A 194 1.01 -8.36 6.38
CA MET A 194 0.48 -7.01 6.23
C MET A 194 1.10 -6.04 7.25
N ALA A 195 1.17 -6.44 8.53
CA ALA A 195 1.76 -5.62 9.58
C ALA A 195 3.26 -5.37 9.34
N GLU A 196 4.02 -6.40 8.92
CA GLU A 196 5.43 -6.26 8.56
C GLU A 196 5.63 -5.31 7.37
N ALA A 197 4.83 -5.45 6.32
CA ALA A 197 4.90 -4.61 5.13
C ALA A 197 4.55 -3.14 5.42
N PHE A 198 3.51 -2.89 6.23
CA PHE A 198 3.06 -1.54 6.55
C PHE A 198 4.03 -0.81 7.48
N ASN A 199 4.57 -1.50 8.49
CA ASN A 199 5.45 -0.91 9.50
C ASN A 199 6.94 -0.97 9.13
N ALA A 200 7.28 -1.38 7.90
CA ALA A 200 8.66 -1.46 7.48
C ALA A 200 9.32 -0.07 7.45
N ASP A 201 10.42 0.11 8.17
CA ASP A 201 11.20 1.37 8.18
C ASP A 201 11.67 1.78 6.77
N TYR A 202 11.84 0.80 5.87
CA TYR A 202 12.32 0.99 4.52
C TYR A 202 11.55 0.10 3.54
N PRO A 203 11.37 0.57 2.28
CA PRO A 203 10.98 -0.28 1.16
C PRO A 203 11.78 -1.58 1.14
N THR A 204 11.10 -2.72 1.02
CA THR A 204 11.74 -4.04 1.03
C THR A 204 11.29 -4.86 -0.17
N LEU A 205 12.25 -5.35 -0.95
CA LEU A 205 12.00 -6.19 -2.12
C LEU A 205 12.54 -7.61 -1.92
N ARG A 206 11.73 -8.60 -2.29
CA ARG A 206 12.11 -10.02 -2.25
C ARG A 206 12.92 -10.41 -3.49
N ILE A 207 13.88 -11.31 -3.27
CA ILE A 207 14.80 -11.81 -4.29
C ILE A 207 14.77 -13.34 -4.33
N ASP A 208 14.63 -13.89 -5.53
CA ASP A 208 14.99 -15.26 -5.86
C ASP A 208 16.49 -15.28 -6.20
N VAL A 209 17.31 -15.79 -5.29
CA VAL A 209 18.78 -15.84 -5.43
C VAL A 209 19.20 -16.96 -6.38
N THR A 210 20.28 -16.76 -7.13
CA THR A 210 20.83 -17.82 -8.01
C THR A 210 21.53 -18.90 -7.18
N ASP A 211 21.56 -20.14 -7.71
CA ASP A 211 22.29 -21.25 -7.07
C ASP A 211 23.79 -20.96 -6.89
N GLY A 212 24.35 -20.13 -7.78
CA GLY A 212 25.75 -19.74 -7.79
C GLY A 212 26.12 -18.60 -6.83
N ILE A 213 25.14 -18.00 -6.14
CA ILE A 213 25.40 -16.86 -5.25
C ILE A 213 26.43 -17.22 -4.17
N THR A 214 27.44 -16.37 -4.01
CA THR A 214 28.48 -16.56 -2.99
C THR A 214 28.07 -15.96 -1.64
N GLU A 215 28.72 -16.40 -0.57
CA GLU A 215 28.49 -15.84 0.77
C GLU A 215 28.80 -14.34 0.86
N ASN A 216 29.84 -13.88 0.15
CA ASN A 216 30.17 -12.45 0.10
C ASN A 216 29.08 -11.62 -0.58
N GLU A 217 28.42 -12.18 -1.58
CA GLU A 217 27.30 -11.53 -2.27
C GLU A 217 26.05 -11.52 -1.40
N ARG A 218 25.76 -12.61 -0.68
CA ARG A 218 24.68 -12.63 0.32
C ARG A 218 24.85 -11.55 1.36
N VAL A 219 26.05 -11.42 1.94
CA VAL A 219 26.37 -10.34 2.88
C VAL A 219 26.20 -8.96 2.23
N CYS A 220 26.59 -8.81 0.96
CA CYS A 220 26.44 -7.54 0.22
C CYS A 220 24.97 -7.15 -0.02
N LEU A 221 24.08 -8.13 -0.24
CA LEU A 221 22.65 -7.91 -0.50
C LEU A 221 21.81 -7.79 0.77
N PHE A 222 22.06 -8.63 1.77
CA PHE A 222 21.12 -8.81 2.90
C PHE A 222 21.59 -8.17 4.20
N ASP A 223 22.91 -8.02 4.40
CA ASP A 223 23.48 -7.30 5.54
C ASP A 223 23.76 -5.82 5.21
N ASN A 224 22.96 -5.24 4.32
CA ASN A 224 23.16 -3.89 3.84
C ASN A 224 21.83 -3.12 3.75
N LEU A 225 21.86 -1.85 4.17
CA LEU A 225 20.83 -0.88 3.78
C LEU A 225 21.25 -0.27 2.45
N HIS A 226 20.52 -0.59 1.38
CA HIS A 226 20.82 -0.05 0.06
C HIS A 226 20.41 1.41 -0.02
N SER A 227 21.15 2.18 -0.82
CA SER A 227 20.81 3.58 -1.12
C SER A 227 20.77 3.75 -2.62
N TYR A 228 19.59 4.07 -3.16
CA TYR A 228 19.45 4.35 -4.57
C TYR A 228 20.12 5.69 -4.90
N ARG A 229 21.27 5.63 -5.56
CA ARG A 229 21.99 6.80 -6.04
C ARG A 229 21.14 7.60 -7.05
N GLY A 230 21.09 8.93 -6.88
CA GLY A 230 20.11 9.73 -7.62
C GLY A 230 20.51 10.31 -8.97
N ASP A 231 21.76 10.16 -9.41
CA ASP A 231 22.14 10.33 -10.83
C ASP A 231 21.68 9.10 -11.64
N ARG A 232 20.36 8.99 -11.77
CA ARG A 232 19.68 7.79 -12.26
C ARG A 232 20.01 7.47 -13.72
N SER A 233 20.20 6.19 -13.98
CA SER A 233 20.20 5.61 -15.32
C SER A 233 18.83 5.02 -15.61
N GLU A 234 18.41 5.01 -16.88
CA GLU A 234 17.23 4.24 -17.30
C GLU A 234 17.50 2.73 -17.35
N TYR A 235 18.77 2.32 -17.30
CA TYR A 235 19.18 0.91 -17.43
C TYR A 235 19.38 0.22 -16.09
N ILE A 236 19.82 0.96 -15.06
CA ILE A 236 20.20 0.38 -13.77
C ILE A 236 19.86 1.30 -12.60
N LEU A 237 19.35 0.68 -11.54
CA LEU A 237 19.34 1.21 -10.19
C LEU A 237 20.68 0.87 -9.55
N ARG A 238 21.33 1.84 -8.89
CA ARG A 238 22.68 1.68 -8.34
C ARG A 238 22.71 1.90 -6.84
N SER A 239 23.21 0.93 -6.09
CA SER A 239 23.54 1.04 -4.66
C SER A 239 25.04 1.25 -4.46
N THR A 240 25.53 2.43 -4.81
CA THR A 240 26.98 2.70 -4.99
C THR A 240 27.84 2.47 -3.73
N MET A 241 27.30 2.64 -2.52
CA MET A 241 28.11 2.53 -1.30
C MET A 241 28.57 1.11 -0.98
N THR A 242 27.89 0.09 -1.51
CA THR A 242 28.26 -1.33 -1.36
C THR A 242 29.70 -1.60 -1.77
N ARG A 243 30.16 -1.03 -2.89
CA ARG A 243 31.55 -1.16 -3.36
C ARG A 243 32.59 -0.56 -2.41
N VAL A 244 32.18 0.39 -1.56
CA VAL A 244 33.05 1.03 -0.55
C VAL A 244 33.10 0.17 0.70
N TYR A 245 31.94 -0.28 1.18
CA TYR A 245 31.81 -1.10 2.37
C TYR A 245 32.42 -2.50 2.19
N TYR A 246 32.29 -3.05 1.00
CA TYR A 246 32.70 -4.42 0.68
C TYR A 246 33.91 -4.48 -0.26
N LYS A 247 34.68 -3.39 -0.38
CA LYS A 247 35.85 -3.30 -1.28
C LYS A 247 36.88 -4.41 -1.08
N ASP A 248 37.01 -4.91 0.16
CA ASP A 248 38.00 -5.92 0.55
C ASP A 248 37.47 -7.36 0.39
N LYS A 249 36.18 -7.54 0.06
CA LYS A 249 35.61 -8.84 -0.28
C LYS A 249 35.96 -9.26 -1.70
N GLU A 250 35.93 -10.57 -1.92
CA GLU A 250 36.09 -11.18 -3.24
C GLU A 250 34.73 -11.44 -3.88
N PHE A 251 34.65 -11.07 -5.16
CA PHE A 251 33.49 -11.25 -6.02
C PHE A 251 34.01 -11.88 -7.34
N PRO A 252 34.35 -13.18 -7.36
CA PRO A 252 34.84 -13.84 -8.58
C PRO A 252 33.77 -13.81 -9.67
N ALA A 253 34.15 -13.89 -10.94
CA ALA A 253 33.17 -13.92 -12.03
C ALA A 253 32.38 -15.24 -12.03
N HIS A 254 31.05 -15.15 -12.02
CA HIS A 254 30.11 -16.25 -12.27
C HIS A 254 28.76 -15.69 -12.74
N ASP A 255 27.91 -16.55 -13.31
CA ASP A 255 26.55 -16.19 -13.76
C ASP A 255 26.49 -14.87 -14.56
N THR A 256 27.45 -14.68 -15.47
CA THR A 256 27.64 -13.44 -16.23
C THR A 256 26.77 -13.41 -17.48
N ASN A 257 25.51 -13.85 -17.36
CA ASN A 257 24.54 -13.85 -18.45
C ASN A 257 24.12 -12.42 -18.79
N ASP A 258 23.54 -12.23 -19.99
CA ASP A 258 22.86 -10.99 -20.33
C ASP A 258 21.77 -10.68 -19.29
N MET A 259 21.59 -9.39 -19.00
CA MET A 259 20.75 -8.93 -17.92
C MET A 259 19.38 -8.51 -18.44
N VAL A 260 18.33 -8.78 -17.67
CA VAL A 260 16.96 -8.35 -17.92
C VAL A 260 16.42 -7.58 -16.72
N ARG A 261 15.29 -6.88 -16.91
CA ARG A 261 14.66 -6.11 -15.83
C ARG A 261 14.39 -7.01 -14.61
N GLY A 262 14.79 -6.51 -13.44
CA GLY A 262 14.66 -7.21 -12.16
C GLY A 262 15.88 -8.00 -11.74
N ASP A 263 16.84 -8.24 -12.62
CA ASP A 263 18.08 -8.93 -12.24
C ASP A 263 18.84 -8.10 -11.21
N VAL A 264 19.25 -8.76 -10.13
CA VAL A 264 20.06 -8.20 -9.06
C VAL A 264 21.50 -8.54 -9.37
N LEU A 265 22.35 -7.52 -9.37
CA LEU A 265 23.68 -7.57 -9.96
C LEU A 265 24.74 -7.17 -8.93
N ILE A 266 25.91 -7.78 -9.03
CA ILE A 266 27.11 -7.31 -8.33
C ILE A 266 28.26 -7.21 -9.34
N ASP A 267 28.89 -6.04 -9.40
CA ASP A 267 30.10 -5.83 -10.20
C ASP A 267 31.25 -6.68 -9.63
N ASN A 268 31.78 -7.60 -10.45
CA ASN A 268 32.77 -8.58 -9.99
C ASN A 268 34.20 -8.03 -10.03
N VAL A 269 35.20 -8.85 -9.69
CA VAL A 269 36.62 -8.45 -9.64
C VAL A 269 37.14 -7.85 -10.96
N GLY A 270 36.54 -8.20 -12.10
CA GLY A 270 36.87 -7.66 -13.42
C GLY A 270 36.46 -6.20 -13.62
N TYR A 271 35.58 -5.65 -12.77
CA TYR A 271 35.08 -4.28 -12.88
C TYR A 271 35.91 -3.23 -12.09
N GLY A 272 37.10 -3.59 -11.64
CA GLY A 272 38.09 -2.65 -11.08
C GLY A 272 37.52 -1.79 -9.94
N GLN A 273 37.48 -0.47 -10.13
CA GLN A 273 36.99 0.48 -9.12
C GLN A 273 35.48 0.36 -8.80
N TYR A 274 34.73 -0.39 -9.61
CA TYR A 274 33.31 -0.65 -9.40
C TYR A 274 33.05 -1.98 -8.66
N LYS A 275 34.08 -2.82 -8.47
CA LYS A 275 33.98 -4.12 -7.80
C LYS A 275 33.20 -4.01 -6.47
N GLY A 276 32.18 -4.84 -6.33
CA GLY A 276 31.31 -4.93 -5.16
C GLY A 276 30.14 -3.95 -5.18
N GLU A 277 29.91 -3.22 -6.28
CA GLU A 277 28.73 -2.37 -6.43
C GLU A 277 27.49 -3.23 -6.73
N THR A 278 26.50 -3.20 -5.84
CA THR A 278 25.18 -3.78 -6.08
C THR A 278 24.34 -2.91 -6.98
N GLN A 279 23.68 -3.52 -7.96
CA GLN A 279 22.78 -2.86 -8.89
C GLN A 279 21.51 -3.70 -9.10
N ILE A 280 20.47 -3.09 -9.67
CA ILE A 280 19.29 -3.80 -10.18
C ILE A 280 19.06 -3.34 -11.62
N ALA A 281 18.95 -4.29 -12.55
CA ALA A 281 18.66 -4.00 -13.94
C ALA A 281 17.21 -3.49 -14.09
N LEU A 282 17.06 -2.38 -14.81
CA LEU A 282 15.76 -1.77 -15.15
C LEU A 282 15.36 -2.01 -16.61
N LYS A 283 16.34 -2.33 -17.47
CA LYS A 283 16.21 -2.66 -18.89
C LYS A 283 17.17 -3.79 -19.26
N GLU A 284 16.96 -4.38 -20.44
CA GLU A 284 17.85 -5.38 -21.00
C GLU A 284 19.25 -4.81 -21.30
N MET A 285 20.31 -5.56 -20.97
CA MET A 285 21.70 -5.19 -21.21
C MET A 285 22.55 -6.41 -21.56
N LYS A 286 23.58 -6.20 -22.39
CA LYS A 286 24.58 -7.23 -22.68
C LYS A 286 25.63 -7.29 -21.58
N ASN A 287 26.01 -8.51 -21.18
CA ASN A 287 27.06 -8.72 -20.19
C ASN A 287 28.37 -9.12 -20.87
N ASP A 288 29.47 -8.52 -20.45
CA ASP A 288 30.81 -8.79 -20.99
C ASP A 288 31.69 -9.62 -20.03
N GLY A 289 31.08 -10.21 -19.00
CA GLY A 289 31.76 -11.06 -18.02
C GLY A 289 32.16 -10.34 -16.73
N ARG A 290 31.93 -9.04 -16.61
CA ARG A 290 32.36 -8.24 -15.45
C ARG A 290 31.27 -8.02 -14.40
N VAL A 291 30.06 -8.49 -14.65
CA VAL A 291 28.91 -8.36 -13.74
C VAL A 291 28.36 -9.74 -13.44
N ASN A 292 28.21 -10.08 -12.16
CA ASN A 292 27.54 -11.31 -11.74
C ASN A 292 26.03 -11.03 -11.62
N VAL A 293 25.21 -11.92 -12.16
CA VAL A 293 23.76 -11.95 -11.89
C VAL A 293 23.53 -12.85 -10.68
N VAL A 294 23.21 -12.25 -9.53
CA VAL A 294 23.17 -12.94 -8.23
C VAL A 294 21.75 -13.29 -7.76
N GLY A 295 20.74 -12.82 -8.47
CA GLY A 295 19.35 -13.13 -8.20
C GLY A 295 18.43 -12.28 -9.06
N LYS A 296 17.13 -12.36 -8.78
CA LYS A 296 16.10 -11.59 -9.46
C LYS A 296 15.03 -11.16 -8.47
N ILE A 297 14.51 -9.93 -8.61
CA ILE A 297 13.31 -9.52 -7.87
C ILE A 297 12.17 -10.48 -8.22
N THR A 298 11.40 -10.94 -7.22
CA THR A 298 10.31 -11.89 -7.47
C THR A 298 9.30 -11.30 -8.46
N GLU A 299 8.63 -12.16 -9.22
CA GLU A 299 7.71 -11.74 -10.27
C GLU A 299 6.61 -10.83 -9.74
N GLU A 300 6.09 -11.11 -8.54
CA GLU A 300 5.01 -10.34 -7.92
C GLU A 300 5.48 -8.97 -7.42
N GLU A 301 6.78 -8.77 -7.17
CA GLU A 301 7.33 -7.51 -6.66
C GLU A 301 8.09 -6.71 -7.72
N LEU A 302 8.25 -7.25 -8.94
CA LEU A 302 9.03 -6.63 -10.01
C LEU A 302 8.55 -5.22 -10.36
N PHE A 303 7.24 -5.00 -10.34
CA PHE A 303 6.64 -3.71 -10.66
C PHE A 303 6.92 -2.64 -9.57
N LEU A 304 7.22 -3.05 -8.34
CA LEU A 304 7.54 -2.13 -7.24
C LEU A 304 8.83 -1.34 -7.49
N LEU A 305 9.69 -1.80 -8.41
CA LEU A 305 10.89 -1.07 -8.83
C LEU A 305 10.57 0.32 -9.38
N ASP A 306 9.40 0.52 -9.99
CA ASP A 306 8.98 1.82 -10.51
C ASP A 306 8.64 2.84 -9.40
N PHE A 307 8.48 2.35 -8.17
CA PHE A 307 8.10 3.15 -7.01
C PHE A 307 9.29 3.47 -6.09
N LEU A 308 10.44 2.84 -6.31
CA LEU A 308 11.67 3.21 -5.62
C LEU A 308 12.16 4.57 -6.11
N LYS A 309 12.26 5.53 -5.19
CA LYS A 309 12.65 6.90 -5.53
C LYS A 309 14.17 7.04 -5.50
N PRO A 310 14.79 7.73 -6.47
CA PRO A 310 16.19 8.09 -6.35
C PRO A 310 16.44 8.88 -5.05
N TRP A 311 17.59 8.65 -4.42
CA TRP A 311 17.94 9.12 -3.08
C TRP A 311 17.19 8.45 -1.91
N SER A 312 16.36 7.43 -2.15
CA SER A 312 15.77 6.64 -1.07
C SER A 312 16.69 5.49 -0.63
N SER A 313 16.43 4.98 0.57
CA SER A 313 16.99 3.72 1.04
C SER A 313 15.98 2.60 0.88
N PHE A 314 16.48 1.37 0.73
CA PHE A 314 15.66 0.16 0.62
C PHE A 314 16.45 -1.06 1.13
N LYS A 315 15.73 -2.13 1.45
CA LYS A 315 16.28 -3.43 1.83
C LYS A 315 15.95 -4.47 0.76
N LEU A 316 16.80 -5.48 0.70
CA LEU A 316 16.57 -6.68 -0.07
C LEU A 316 16.42 -7.84 0.92
N THR A 317 15.53 -8.78 0.62
CA THR A 317 15.31 -9.97 1.44
C THR A 317 15.19 -11.20 0.56
N GLU A 318 15.62 -12.36 1.04
CA GLU A 318 15.41 -13.61 0.32
C GLU A 318 13.94 -13.99 0.27
N ASN A 319 13.50 -14.50 -0.87
CA ASN A 319 12.24 -15.21 -0.98
C ASN A 319 12.40 -16.59 -0.31
N LYS A 320 11.61 -16.87 0.74
CA LYS A 320 11.66 -18.10 1.53
C LYS A 320 10.39 -18.91 1.38
#